data_AF-A0A8X6M065-F1
#
_entry.id   AF-A0A8X6M065-F1
#
_cell.length_a   1.000
_cell.length_b   1.000
_cell.length_c   1.000
_cell.angle_alpha   90.00
_cell.angle_beta   90.00
_cell.angle_gamma   90.00
#
_symmetry.space_group_name_H-M   'P 1'
#
loop_
_entity.id
_entity.type
_entity.pdbx_description
1 polymer ?
#
loop_
_entity_poly.entity_id
_entity_poly.type
_entity_poly.pdbx_seq_one_letter_code
_entity_poly.pdbx_strand_id
1 'polypeptide(L)'
;MTNRTNGVAESFPKDTCMERGSSVSRRREDRKACLVKWKDKKSVLLLSSAFGIKPEGNSKWWAKEQRQRVDVRQPAVVRSYNTYMGGVDMMDRLISYYRIFTRTKKLTVHVYAHFLNMATCNAWIMYIQACDS
;
A
#
# COMPACT_ATOMS: atom_id res chain seq x y z
N MET A 1 1.40 7.61 15.85
CA MET A 1 1.07 6.15 15.74
C MET A 1 1.36 5.38 17.03
N THR A 2 1.64 6.05 18.15
CA THR A 2 1.88 5.42 19.47
C THR A 2 0.67 4.64 19.98
N ASN A 3 -0.54 5.18 19.79
CA ASN A 3 -1.78 4.59 20.30
C ASN A 3 -2.18 3.23 19.68
N ARG A 4 -1.60 2.83 18.54
CA ARG A 4 -1.98 1.58 17.84
C ARG A 4 -1.10 0.38 18.16
N THR A 5 0.03 0.59 18.85
CA THR A 5 1.06 -0.45 19.04
C THR A 5 1.42 -0.69 20.50
N ASN A 6 0.63 -0.18 21.46
CA ASN A 6 0.90 -0.30 22.90
C ASN A 6 2.37 0.02 23.26
N GLY A 7 2.93 1.09 22.68
CA GLY A 7 4.33 1.49 22.92
C GLY A 7 5.39 0.70 22.15
N VAL A 8 5.04 -0.37 21.42
CA VAL A 8 6.02 -1.14 20.61
C VAL A 8 6.66 -0.26 19.53
N ALA A 9 5.93 0.72 18.97
CA ALA A 9 6.50 1.69 18.03
C ALA A 9 7.58 2.60 18.65
N GLU A 10 7.59 2.80 19.97
CA GLU A 10 8.56 3.65 20.68
C GLU A 10 9.91 2.97 20.87
N SER A 11 9.92 1.63 20.84
CA SER A 11 11.16 0.85 20.86
C SER A 11 11.99 0.96 19.57
N PHE A 12 11.42 1.52 18.50
CA PHE A 12 12.15 1.76 17.26
C PHE A 12 12.99 3.04 17.35
N PRO A 13 14.13 3.11 16.64
CA PRO A 13 14.94 4.31 16.59
C PRO A 13 14.12 5.52 16.13
N LYS A 14 14.43 6.69 16.70
CA LYS A 14 13.81 7.95 16.30
C LYS A 14 14.13 8.25 14.84
N ASP A 15 13.26 9.03 14.22
CA ASP A 15 13.38 9.34 12.79
C ASP A 15 14.65 10.11 12.41
N THR A 16 15.26 10.82 13.37
CA THR A 16 16.48 11.60 13.19
C THR A 16 17.74 10.73 13.16
N CYS A 17 17.73 9.56 13.81
CA CYS A 17 18.89 8.66 13.84
C CYS A 17 18.84 7.55 12.78
N MET A 18 17.80 7.54 11.93
CA MET A 18 17.68 6.60 10.83
C MET A 18 18.17 7.23 9.53
N GLU A 19 19.18 6.63 8.91
CA GLU A 19 19.57 6.97 7.55
C GLU A 19 18.52 6.52 6.55
N ARG A 20 18.51 7.16 5.37
CA ARG A 20 17.56 6.82 4.33
C ARG A 20 17.85 5.43 3.76
N GLY A 21 16.79 4.63 3.59
CA GLY A 21 16.89 3.23 3.18
C GLY A 21 17.14 2.27 4.34
N SER A 22 17.41 2.77 5.56
CA SER A 22 17.53 1.92 6.74
C SER A 22 16.17 1.33 7.13
N SER A 23 16.18 0.06 7.51
CA SER A 23 15.02 -0.66 8.00
C SER A 23 15.33 -1.41 9.28
N VAL A 24 14.42 -1.32 10.24
CA VAL A 24 14.48 -2.08 11.49
C VAL A 24 13.21 -2.90 11.59
N SER A 25 13.33 -4.17 11.98
CA SER A 25 12.18 -5.04 12.20
C SER A 25 12.17 -5.61 13.60
N ARG A 26 10.97 -5.72 14.17
CA ARG A 26 10.71 -6.50 15.36
C ARG A 26 9.68 -7.56 15.03
N ARG A 27 10.01 -8.82 15.32
CA ARG A 27 9.08 -9.94 15.19
C ARG A 27 8.41 -10.18 16.54
N ARG A 28 7.12 -10.50 16.53
CA ARG A 28 6.42 -10.97 17.72
C ARG A 28 6.95 -12.35 18.11
N GLU A 29 6.93 -12.67 19.40
CA GLU A 29 7.45 -13.93 19.95
C GLU A 29 6.81 -15.17 19.30
N ASP A 30 5.52 -15.11 19.00
CA ASP A 30 4.75 -16.13 18.30
C ASP A 30 5.11 -16.31 16.81
N ARG A 31 6.01 -15.47 16.27
CA ARG A 31 6.42 -15.40 14.86
C ARG A 31 5.28 -15.17 13.86
N LYS A 32 4.07 -14.83 14.30
CA LYS A 32 2.89 -14.63 13.43
C LYS A 32 2.81 -13.22 12.84
N ALA A 33 3.57 -12.28 13.40
CA ALA A 33 3.58 -10.90 12.96
C ALA A 33 4.98 -10.30 13.02
N CYS A 34 5.29 -9.46 12.04
CA CYS A 34 6.51 -8.70 11.94
C CYS A 34 6.17 -7.23 11.72
N LEU A 35 6.71 -6.38 12.59
CA LEU A 35 6.60 -4.94 12.51
C LEU A 35 7.91 -4.40 11.93
N VAL A 36 7.81 -3.66 10.84
CA VAL A 36 8.96 -3.11 10.12
C VAL A 36 8.84 -1.60 10.07
N LYS A 37 9.87 -0.91 10.55
CA LYS A 37 10.04 0.53 10.37
C LYS A 37 11.06 0.76 9.26
N TRP A 38 10.68 1.50 8.22
CA TRP A 38 11.55 1.84 7.10
C TRP A 38 11.59 3.35 6.90
N LYS A 39 12.78 3.90 6.64
CA LYS A 39 12.97 5.34 6.44
C LYS A 39 13.17 5.64 4.95
N ASP A 40 12.18 6.25 4.33
CA ASP A 40 12.35 6.93 3.04
C ASP A 40 12.48 8.45 3.27
N LYS A 41 11.66 9.30 2.62
CA LYS A 41 11.57 10.73 2.99
C LYS A 41 11.00 10.93 4.39
N LYS A 42 10.04 10.08 4.77
CA LYS A 42 9.46 9.98 6.11
C LYS A 42 9.56 8.52 6.56
N SER A 43 9.58 8.28 7.87
CA SER A 43 9.49 6.90 8.34
C SER A 43 8.09 6.36 8.10
N VAL A 44 8.04 5.08 7.74
CA VAL A 44 6.81 4.32 7.58
C VAL A 44 6.91 3.11 8.49
N LEU A 45 5.81 2.81 9.17
CA LEU A 45 5.68 1.64 10.03
C LEU A 45 4.67 0.69 9.38
N LEU A 46 5.10 -0.53 9.09
CA LEU A 46 4.30 -1.56 8.43
C LEU A 46 4.24 -2.79 9.31
N LEU A 47 3.03 -3.35 9.46
CA LEU A 47 2.81 -4.62 10.14
C LEU A 47 2.43 -5.65 9.08
N SER A 48 3.08 -6.80 9.08
CA SER A 48 2.77 -7.91 8.18
C SER A 48 2.89 -9.24 8.90
N SER A 49 2.00 -10.18 8.57
CA SER A 49 2.06 -11.57 9.03
C SER A 49 2.89 -12.48 8.12
N ALA A 50 3.11 -12.08 6.88
CA ALA A 50 3.75 -12.91 5.85
C ALA A 50 5.15 -12.42 5.45
N PHE A 51 5.36 -11.11 5.41
CA PHE A 51 6.60 -10.52 4.89
C PHE A 51 7.36 -9.73 5.96
N GLY A 52 8.68 -9.85 5.96
CA GLY A 52 9.58 -9.08 6.82
C GLY A 52 10.44 -8.10 6.02
N ILE A 53 11.68 -7.89 6.47
CA ILE A 53 12.67 -7.11 5.72
C ILE A 53 13.18 -7.87 4.50
N LYS A 54 13.52 -9.15 4.68
CA LYS A 54 14.12 -9.99 3.64
C LYS A 54 13.05 -10.68 2.77
N PRO A 55 13.32 -10.90 1.47
CA PRO A 55 14.49 -10.43 0.71
C PRO A 55 14.44 -8.92 0.48
N GLU A 56 15.56 -8.24 0.75
CA GLU A 56 15.67 -6.81 0.46
C GLU A 56 15.75 -6.60 -1.05
N GLY A 57 14.93 -5.70 -1.55
CA GLY A 57 14.94 -5.27 -2.92
C GLY A 57 15.56 -3.89 -3.08
N ASN A 58 15.80 -3.49 -4.32
CA ASN A 58 16.13 -2.11 -4.65
C ASN A 58 14.89 -1.43 -5.23
N SER A 59 14.70 -0.17 -4.86
CA SER A 59 13.73 0.73 -5.49
C SER A 59 14.46 1.97 -5.99
N LYS A 60 14.18 2.35 -7.23
CA LYS A 60 14.75 3.54 -7.86
C LYS A 60 14.01 4.77 -7.36
N TRP A 61 14.73 5.70 -6.77
CA TRP A 61 14.17 6.98 -6.33
C TRP A 61 14.90 8.16 -6.97
N TRP A 62 14.17 9.23 -7.28
CA TRP A 62 14.75 10.44 -7.87
C TRP A 62 15.35 11.39 -6.83
N ALA A 63 16.68 11.46 -6.78
CA ALA A 63 17.40 12.43 -5.97
C ALA A 63 17.40 13.80 -6.64
N LYS A 64 16.67 14.76 -6.05
CA LYS A 64 16.66 16.15 -6.53
C LYS A 64 18.04 16.81 -6.45
N GLU A 65 18.78 16.52 -5.39
CA GLU A 65 20.11 17.09 -5.13
C GLU A 65 21.14 16.63 -6.16
N GLN A 66 21.15 15.33 -6.48
CA GLN A 66 22.06 14.74 -7.46
C GLN A 66 21.50 14.71 -8.89
N ARG A 67 20.24 15.16 -9.09
CA ARG A 67 19.46 15.03 -10.33
C ARG A 67 19.58 13.64 -10.99
N GLN A 68 19.63 12.60 -10.18
CA GLN A 68 19.82 11.22 -10.64
C GLN A 68 18.86 10.27 -9.91
N ARG A 69 18.59 9.11 -10.54
CA ARG A 69 17.93 8.00 -9.87
C ARG A 69 18.94 7.24 -9.01
N VAL A 70 18.71 7.22 -7.70
CA VAL A 70 19.50 6.49 -6.72
C VAL A 70 18.75 5.23 -6.32
N ASP A 71 19.46 4.12 -6.19
CA ASP A 71 18.89 2.88 -5.68
C ASP A 71 18.84 2.91 -4.15
N VAL A 72 17.64 2.81 -3.61
CA VAL A 72 17.40 2.75 -2.16
C VAL A 72 16.97 1.34 -1.80
N ARG A 73 17.56 0.80 -0.73
CA ARG A 73 17.16 -0.50 -0.18
C ARG A 73 15.71 -0.43 0.29
N GLN A 74 14.90 -1.33 -0.24
CA GLN A 74 13.48 -1.45 0.03
C GLN A 74 13.19 -2.83 0.66
N PRO A 75 12.63 -2.87 1.87
CA PRO A 75 12.15 -4.09 2.50
C PRO A 75 11.09 -4.82 1.65
N ALA A 76 11.10 -6.15 1.69
CA ALA A 76 10.11 -6.99 1.00
C ALA A 76 8.67 -6.58 1.35
N VAL A 77 8.40 -6.30 2.63
CA VAL A 77 7.07 -5.86 3.09
C VAL A 77 6.59 -4.58 2.41
N VAL A 78 7.48 -3.61 2.16
CA VAL A 78 7.13 -2.35 1.50
C VAL A 78 6.82 -2.63 0.02
N ARG A 79 7.61 -3.49 -0.61
CA ARG A 79 7.38 -3.89 -2.00
C ARG A 79 6.03 -4.57 -2.16
N SER A 80 5.77 -5.61 -1.36
CA SER A 80 4.49 -6.32 -1.39
C SER A 80 3.32 -5.38 -1.13
N TYR A 81 3.45 -4.48 -0.14
CA TYR A 81 2.43 -3.48 0.13
C TYR A 81 2.13 -2.62 -1.10
N ASN A 82 3.16 -2.03 -1.73
CA ASN A 82 2.97 -1.18 -2.90
C ASN A 82 2.40 -1.92 -4.11
N THR A 83 2.77 -3.19 -4.31
CA THR A 83 2.24 -4.01 -5.41
C THR A 83 0.74 -4.26 -5.27
N TYR A 84 0.26 -4.51 -4.05
CA TYR A 84 -1.14 -4.91 -3.83
C TYR A 84 -2.06 -3.76 -3.37
N MET A 85 -1.51 -2.64 -2.90
CA MET A 85 -2.30 -1.51 -2.38
C MET A 85 -3.24 -0.89 -3.43
N GLY A 86 -2.84 -0.88 -4.70
CA GLY A 86 -3.55 -0.16 -5.77
C GLY A 86 -4.86 -0.79 -6.27
N GLY A 87 -5.24 -1.97 -5.79
CA GLY A 87 -6.43 -2.68 -6.30
C GLY A 87 -7.74 -1.91 -6.05
N VAL A 88 -7.92 -1.36 -4.85
CA VAL A 88 -9.13 -0.59 -4.49
C VAL A 88 -9.14 0.76 -5.23
N ASP A 89 -8.00 1.47 -5.25
CA ASP A 89 -7.86 2.74 -5.96
C ASP A 89 -8.16 2.61 -7.45
N MET A 90 -7.79 1.48 -8.06
CA MET A 90 -8.11 1.19 -9.46
C MET A 90 -9.62 1.06 -9.68
N MET A 91 -10.31 0.31 -8.80
CA MET A 91 -11.76 0.16 -8.87
C MET A 91 -12.47 1.50 -8.66
N ASP A 92 -12.09 2.27 -7.63
CA ASP A 92 -12.65 3.59 -7.36
C ASP A 92 -12.45 4.55 -8.53
N ARG A 93 -11.29 4.48 -9.19
CA ARG A 93 -11.00 5.25 -10.40
C ARG A 93 -11.93 4.87 -11.55
N LEU A 94 -12.14 3.57 -11.81
CA LEU A 94 -13.04 3.10 -12.87
C LEU A 94 -14.50 3.52 -12.60
N ILE A 95 -14.95 3.36 -11.35
CA ILE A 95 -16.29 3.77 -10.92
C ILE A 95 -16.46 5.29 -11.07
N SER A 96 -15.42 6.08 -10.78
CA SER A 96 -15.46 7.54 -10.95
C SER A 96 -15.60 7.95 -12.42
N TYR A 97 -14.87 7.29 -13.33
CA TYR A 97 -14.92 7.59 -14.77
C TYR A 97 -16.26 7.21 -15.41
N TYR A 98 -16.81 6.05 -15.05
CA TYR A 98 -18.02 5.49 -15.69
C TYR A 98 -19.24 5.49 -14.76
N ARG A 99 -19.31 6.47 -13.85
CA ARG A 99 -20.35 6.51 -12.82
C ARG A 99 -21.75 6.66 -13.43
N ILE A 100 -22.65 5.75 -13.12
CA ILE A 100 -24.09 5.98 -13.32
C ILE A 100 -24.53 7.16 -12.44
N PHE A 101 -24.89 8.29 -13.05
CA PHE A 101 -25.38 9.48 -12.36
C PHE A 101 -26.87 9.37 -12.09
N THR A 102 -27.25 9.09 -10.85
CA THR A 102 -28.66 9.09 -10.43
C THR A 102 -28.95 10.29 -9.54
N ARG A 103 -29.81 11.20 -9.99
CA ARG A 103 -30.22 12.38 -9.20
C ARG A 103 -31.35 12.01 -8.24
N THR A 104 -31.03 11.36 -7.13
CA THR A 104 -32.03 10.92 -6.13
C THR A 104 -31.49 11.09 -4.72
N LYS A 105 -32.33 11.47 -3.74
CA LYS A 105 -31.92 11.62 -2.33
C LYS A 105 -31.89 10.31 -1.55
N LYS A 106 -32.49 9.24 -2.09
CA LYS A 106 -32.55 7.92 -1.44
C LYS A 106 -31.18 7.24 -1.49
N LEU A 107 -30.62 6.89 -0.34
CA LEU A 107 -29.34 6.17 -0.22
C LEU A 107 -29.39 4.79 -0.88
N THR A 108 -30.53 4.09 -0.79
CA THR A 108 -30.74 2.77 -1.41
C THR A 108 -30.45 2.77 -2.91
N VAL A 109 -30.85 3.83 -3.61
CA VAL A 109 -30.64 3.97 -5.06
C VAL A 109 -29.15 4.22 -5.37
N HIS A 110 -28.44 4.98 -4.53
CA HIS A 110 -27.00 5.18 -4.67
C HIS A 110 -26.22 3.88 -4.45
N VAL A 111 -26.57 3.10 -3.42
CA VAL A 111 -25.94 1.81 -3.13
C VAL A 111 -26.19 0.83 -4.28
N TYR A 112 -27.42 0.76 -4.79
CA TYR A 112 -27.76 -0.06 -5.96
C TYR A 112 -26.94 0.33 -7.20
N ALA A 113 -26.89 1.62 -7.54
CA ALA A 113 -26.10 2.10 -8.67
C ALA A 113 -24.59 1.82 -8.49
N HIS A 114 -24.07 1.89 -7.27
CA HIS A 114 -22.67 1.55 -6.98
C HIS A 114 -22.37 0.07 -7.26
N PHE A 115 -23.23 -0.85 -6.84
CA PHE A 115 -23.07 -2.27 -7.14
C PHE A 115 -23.13 -2.57 -8.65
N LEU A 116 -24.02 -1.88 -9.38
CA LEU A 116 -24.05 -1.98 -10.84
C LEU A 116 -22.75 -1.50 -11.48
N ASN A 117 -22.23 -0.33 -11.06
CA ASN A 117 -20.94 0.17 -11.56
C ASN A 117 -19.80 -0.82 -11.29
N MET A 118 -19.76 -1.39 -10.09
CA MET A 118 -18.75 -2.39 -9.71
C MET A 118 -18.85 -3.66 -10.55
N ALA A 119 -20.07 -4.18 -10.77
CA ALA A 119 -20.30 -5.36 -11.59
C ALA A 119 -19.85 -5.14 -13.05
N THR A 120 -20.19 -3.99 -13.63
CA THR A 120 -19.77 -3.63 -15.00
C THR A 120 -18.25 -3.49 -15.11
N CYS A 121 -17.59 -2.85 -14.15
CA CYS A 121 -16.12 -2.73 -14.12
C CYS A 121 -15.45 -4.11 -14.05
N ASN A 122 -15.97 -5.01 -13.19
CA ASN A 122 -15.45 -6.36 -13.07
C ASN A 122 -15.66 -7.18 -14.35
N ALA A 123 -16.85 -7.11 -14.95
CA ALA A 123 -17.15 -7.79 -16.21
C ALA A 123 -16.22 -7.32 -17.34
N TRP A 124 -15.93 -6.02 -17.42
CA TRP A 124 -15.00 -5.46 -18.39
C TRP A 124 -13.56 -5.97 -18.20
N ILE A 125 -13.07 -6.01 -16.95
CA ILE A 125 -11.73 -6.53 -16.64
C ILE A 125 -11.64 -8.01 -17.03
N MET A 126 -12.65 -8.82 -16.68
CA MET A 126 -12.69 -10.24 -17.05
C MET A 126 -12.73 -10.44 -18.56
N TYR A 127 -13.49 -9.60 -19.28
CA TYR A 127 -13.55 -9.64 -20.74
C TYR A 127 -12.18 -9.36 -21.38
N ILE A 128 -11.48 -8.30 -20.95
CA ILE A 128 -10.13 -8.00 -21.45
C ILE A 128 -9.18 -9.18 -21.17
N GLN A 129 -9.18 -9.72 -19.95
CA GLN A 129 -8.33 -10.86 -19.59
C GLN A 129 -8.59 -12.09 -20.46
N ALA A 130 -9.85 -12.35 -20.80
CA ALA A 130 -10.24 -13.46 -21.68
C ALA A 130 -9.82 -13.24 -23.14
N CYS A 131 -9.80 -12.00 -23.63
CA CYS A 131 -9.38 -11.67 -24.99
C CYS A 131 -7.85 -11.57 -25.16
N ASP A 132 -7.12 -11.26 -24.09
CA ASP A 132 -5.65 -11.20 -24.09
C ASP A 132 -4.99 -12.59 -23.91
N SER A 133 -5.79 -13.64 -23.71
CA SER A 133 -5.35 -15.05 -23.57
C SER A 133 -5.40 -15.81 -24.90
#